data_AF-A0A2V5M8I6-F1
#
_entry.id   AF-A0A2V5M8I6-F1
#
_cell.length_a   1.000
_cell.length_b   1.000
_cell.length_c   1.000
_cell.angle_alpha   90.00
_cell.angle_beta   90.00
_cell.angle_gamma   90.00
#
_symmetry.space_group_name_H-M   'P 1'
#
loop_
_entity.id
_entity.type
_entity.pdbx_description
1 polymer ?
#
loop_
_entity_poly.entity_id
_entity_poly.type
_entity_poly.pdbx_seq_one_letter_code
_entity_poly.pdbx_strand_id
1 'polypeptide(L)'
;MMAFSRTLWAYATITEVYTLNALLIRLVFFLVVRWRRRIIETRRDSSAAVTTHDTWIYAAAFVFGLAMGVHHVTVALTLPAIAVVVYRTEGLRFFASRRLLYAALISITALILVYSYLPWAASRSPAMNWGNPRSLQEIWWHITGRQYRVFFYFSPAAMGTQFAEFCRMAFREFGFAWLPLTLFLAVAGLASAYKRHRTAFWFLLLIVLADLAYALSYEIAEDKDAYYLPAFISIAIAAGLGIQWLIQLAASKRSPMWTPSIAAATAIVLTSATAFSANWPFNNRRHYFIADDYVENLFSTIAPNGLMLTQDWQVASPMLYAQEIEQRRGDVKVVDINLLRRSWYFDYLKHADPDMMERSREKIDPYVAILKQWERDPAAFSRSQDLTQRISMAFLEMVQAIVRNEIRVEPVYITNDVLIGDSLNSYLTRWIPQTYQLVPQGLVFNLATDQSFHDSPDPHLHMRGLADGTVRFAKDDVANLKILPAYTRMLTNRGKYLASLNQHERAIHAFKEALALDPGVTTAREGLEQSAAKLRKP
;
A
#
# COMPACT_ATOMS: atom_id res chain seq x y z
N MET A 1 -13.86 -20.26 -2.78
CA MET A 1 -14.14 -18.87 -3.22
C MET A 1 -13.17 -17.85 -2.62
N MET A 2 -13.20 -17.53 -1.32
CA MET A 2 -12.32 -16.48 -0.74
C MET A 2 -10.81 -16.72 -0.99
N ALA A 3 -10.34 -17.97 -0.94
CA ALA A 3 -8.95 -18.31 -1.23
C ALA A 3 -8.50 -17.95 -2.66
N PHE A 4 -9.44 -17.83 -3.60
CA PHE A 4 -9.17 -17.46 -4.99
C PHE A 4 -9.72 -16.06 -5.31
N SER A 5 -10.06 -15.26 -4.29
CA SER A 5 -10.44 -13.86 -4.50
C SER A 5 -9.21 -13.06 -4.93
N ARG A 6 -9.41 -12.02 -5.73
CA ARG A 6 -8.31 -11.27 -6.34
C ARG A 6 -7.42 -10.66 -5.28
N THR A 7 -8.02 -9.96 -4.31
CA THR A 7 -7.30 -9.21 -3.29
C THR A 7 -6.59 -10.14 -2.29
N LEU A 8 -7.31 -11.10 -1.69
CA LEU A 8 -6.71 -11.94 -0.64
C LEU A 8 -5.58 -12.82 -1.17
N TRP A 9 -5.71 -13.35 -2.38
CA TRP A 9 -4.64 -14.15 -2.98
C TRP A 9 -3.43 -13.28 -3.34
N ALA A 10 -3.62 -12.07 -3.90
CA ALA A 10 -2.50 -11.17 -4.17
C ALA A 10 -1.63 -10.95 -2.91
N TYR A 11 -2.25 -10.55 -1.80
CA TYR A 11 -1.53 -10.34 -0.53
C TYR A 11 -1.03 -11.63 0.15
N ALA A 12 -1.51 -12.82 -0.25
CA ALA A 12 -0.93 -14.09 0.21
C ALA A 12 0.41 -14.42 -0.44
N THR A 13 0.76 -13.70 -1.50
CA THR A 13 2.03 -13.85 -2.24
C THR A 13 2.95 -12.62 -2.11
N ILE A 14 2.62 -11.70 -1.20
CA ILE A 14 3.38 -10.48 -0.90
C ILE A 14 3.61 -10.43 0.60
N THR A 15 4.76 -9.93 1.04
CA THR A 15 5.07 -9.72 2.45
C THR A 15 4.33 -8.50 2.98
N GLU A 16 3.05 -8.68 3.28
CA GLU A 16 2.15 -7.64 3.79
C GLU A 16 1.23 -8.15 4.91
N VAL A 17 0.73 -7.23 5.73
CA VAL A 17 -0.03 -7.56 6.95
C VAL A 17 -1.45 -8.09 6.68
N TYR A 18 -1.97 -7.88 5.48
CA TYR A 18 -3.39 -8.03 5.16
C TYR A 18 -3.92 -9.46 5.23
N THR A 19 -3.08 -10.47 4.98
CA THR A 19 -3.50 -11.88 5.08
C THR A 19 -3.68 -12.35 6.51
N LEU A 20 -2.74 -11.97 7.38
CA LEU A 20 -2.86 -12.20 8.82
C LEU A 20 -4.06 -11.44 9.37
N ASN A 21 -4.25 -10.18 8.95
CA ASN A 21 -5.43 -9.39 9.32
C ASN A 21 -6.74 -10.10 8.92
N ALA A 22 -6.85 -10.53 7.66
CA ALA A 22 -8.03 -11.25 7.17
C ALA A 22 -8.28 -12.57 7.92
N LEU A 23 -7.22 -13.30 8.30
CA LEU A 23 -7.33 -14.51 9.12
C LEU A 23 -7.91 -14.18 10.50
N LEU A 24 -7.36 -13.18 11.19
CA LEU A 24 -7.79 -12.80 12.53
C LEU A 24 -9.22 -12.26 12.53
N ILE A 25 -9.62 -11.43 11.57
CA ILE A 25 -11.01 -10.96 11.42
C ILE A 25 -11.97 -12.15 11.27
N ARG A 26 -11.65 -13.11 10.39
CA ARG A 26 -12.49 -14.31 10.20
C ARG A 26 -12.55 -15.18 11.46
N LEU A 27 -11.46 -15.26 12.22
CA LEU A 27 -11.42 -15.98 13.49
C LEU A 27 -12.30 -15.29 14.53
N VAL A 28 -12.26 -13.96 14.66
CA VAL A 28 -13.18 -13.19 15.51
C VAL A 28 -14.63 -13.47 15.12
N PHE A 29 -14.95 -13.41 13.82
CA PHE A 29 -16.31 -13.66 13.33
C PHE A 29 -16.78 -15.07 13.69
N PHE A 30 -15.92 -16.07 13.49
CA PHE A 30 -16.19 -17.46 13.87
C PHE A 30 -16.47 -17.58 15.37
N LEU A 31 -15.61 -17.03 16.23
CA LEU A 31 -15.75 -17.12 17.69
C LEU A 31 -17.01 -16.43 18.19
N VAL A 32 -17.34 -15.25 17.67
CA VAL A 32 -18.57 -14.51 18.02
C VAL A 32 -19.83 -15.27 17.58
N VAL A 33 -19.85 -15.82 16.37
CA VAL A 33 -20.97 -16.63 15.88
C VAL A 33 -21.09 -17.93 16.67
N ARG A 34 -19.96 -18.55 17.04
CA ARG A 34 -19.89 -19.76 17.85
C ARG A 34 -20.45 -19.54 19.25
N TRP A 35 -20.05 -18.44 19.90
CA TRP A 35 -20.59 -17.97 21.18
C TRP A 35 -22.10 -17.84 21.10
N ARG A 36 -22.61 -17.04 20.14
CA ARG A 36 -24.05 -16.84 19.94
C ARG A 36 -24.79 -18.17 19.77
N ARG A 37 -24.28 -19.06 18.94
CA ARG A 37 -24.90 -20.36 18.69
C ARG A 37 -25.04 -21.17 19.98
N ARG A 38 -23.99 -21.25 20.80
CA ARG A 38 -24.02 -21.98 22.08
C ARG A 38 -24.97 -21.37 23.10
N ILE A 39 -25.01 -20.04 23.18
CA ILE A 39 -25.94 -19.32 24.05
C ILE A 39 -27.39 -19.62 23.66
N ILE A 40 -27.72 -19.54 22.37
CA ILE A 40 -29.08 -19.80 21.87
C ILE A 40 -29.48 -21.28 22.07
N GLU A 41 -28.56 -22.21 21.83
CA GLU A 41 -28.78 -23.65 22.07
C GLU A 41 -29.14 -23.92 23.55
N THR A 42 -28.40 -23.30 24.48
CA THR A 42 -28.58 -23.53 25.94
C THR A 42 -29.79 -22.79 26.50
N ARG A 43 -30.09 -21.59 25.99
CA ARG A 43 -31.23 -20.77 26.48
C ARG A 43 -32.59 -21.38 26.15
N ARG A 44 -32.68 -22.33 25.21
CA ARG A 44 -33.95 -23.04 24.94
C ARG A 44 -34.55 -23.67 26.21
N ASP A 45 -33.72 -23.95 27.21
CA ASP A 45 -34.12 -24.63 28.44
C ASP A 45 -34.21 -23.70 29.67
N SER A 46 -33.88 -22.39 29.56
CA SER A 46 -33.92 -21.45 30.69
C SER A 46 -33.97 -19.97 30.27
N SER A 47 -34.66 -19.14 31.04
CA SER A 47 -34.75 -17.68 30.86
C SER A 47 -33.61 -16.88 31.52
N ALA A 48 -32.72 -17.53 32.28
CA ALA A 48 -31.59 -16.87 32.92
C ALA A 48 -30.47 -16.49 31.92
N ALA A 49 -29.60 -15.55 32.32
CA ALA A 49 -28.41 -15.21 31.54
C ALA A 49 -27.46 -16.42 31.48
N VAL A 50 -27.09 -16.84 30.28
CA VAL A 50 -26.19 -17.98 30.07
C VAL A 50 -24.76 -17.45 30.02
N THR A 51 -23.94 -17.82 31.00
CA THR A 51 -22.54 -17.38 31.12
C THR A 51 -21.53 -18.51 30.89
N THR A 52 -21.99 -19.78 30.90
CA THR A 52 -21.15 -20.98 30.75
C THR A 52 -20.34 -21.02 29.47
N HIS A 53 -20.76 -20.28 28.44
CA HIS A 53 -20.10 -20.23 27.12
C HIS A 53 -19.31 -18.95 26.89
N ASP A 54 -19.13 -18.08 27.90
CA ASP A 54 -18.44 -16.78 27.72
C ASP A 54 -16.97 -16.89 27.36
N THR A 55 -16.36 -18.06 27.54
CA THR A 55 -15.01 -18.35 27.03
C THR A 55 -14.88 -18.04 25.54
N TRP A 56 -15.93 -18.24 24.73
CA TRP A 56 -15.91 -17.92 23.31
C TRP A 56 -15.89 -16.41 23.03
N ILE A 57 -16.63 -15.59 23.80
CA ILE A 57 -16.62 -14.14 23.60
C ILE A 57 -15.33 -13.52 24.15
N TYR A 58 -14.75 -14.09 25.20
CA TYR A 58 -13.44 -13.69 25.71
C TYR A 58 -12.29 -14.10 24.79
N ALA A 59 -12.36 -15.29 24.18
CA ALA A 59 -11.43 -15.68 23.12
C ALA A 59 -11.57 -14.73 21.91
N ALA A 60 -12.80 -14.38 21.51
CA ALA A 60 -13.01 -13.40 20.45
C ALA A 60 -12.40 -12.03 20.80
N ALA A 61 -12.54 -11.58 22.04
CA ALA A 61 -11.96 -10.32 22.51
C ALA A 61 -10.42 -10.35 22.51
N PHE A 62 -9.82 -11.46 22.92
CA PHE A 62 -8.37 -11.65 22.85
C PHE A 62 -7.87 -11.57 21.40
N VAL A 63 -8.49 -12.32 20.49
CA VAL A 63 -8.14 -12.31 19.06
C VAL A 63 -8.40 -10.92 18.44
N PHE A 64 -9.47 -10.23 18.84
CA PHE A 64 -9.76 -8.86 18.39
C PHE A 64 -8.64 -7.90 18.82
N GLY A 65 -8.14 -7.99 20.06
CA GLY A 65 -6.99 -7.21 20.52
C GLY A 65 -5.71 -7.47 19.74
N LEU A 66 -5.41 -8.75 19.44
CA LEU A 66 -4.28 -9.11 18.56
C LEU A 66 -4.47 -8.55 17.14
N ALA A 67 -5.68 -8.64 16.58
CA ALA A 67 -6.01 -8.14 15.25
C ALA A 67 -5.87 -6.62 15.16
N MET A 68 -6.26 -5.90 16.21
CA MET A 68 -6.03 -4.45 16.33
C MET A 68 -4.52 -4.14 16.28
N GLY A 69 -3.69 -5.03 16.82
CA GLY A 69 -2.22 -5.03 16.70
C GLY A 69 -1.70 -5.08 15.27
N VAL A 70 -2.40 -5.79 14.38
CA VAL A 70 -2.00 -5.98 12.97
C VAL A 70 -2.51 -4.85 12.10
N HIS A 71 -3.80 -4.54 12.18
CA HIS A 71 -4.42 -3.48 11.39
C HIS A 71 -5.62 -2.86 12.11
N HIS A 72 -5.36 -1.98 13.07
CA HIS A 72 -6.37 -1.37 13.96
C HIS A 72 -7.59 -0.78 13.25
N VAL A 73 -7.45 -0.13 12.10
CA VAL A 73 -8.58 0.51 11.40
C VAL A 73 -9.62 -0.52 10.93
N THR A 74 -9.25 -1.39 9.97
CA THR A 74 -10.18 -2.36 9.36
C THR A 74 -10.79 -3.31 10.40
N VAL A 75 -10.06 -3.64 11.48
CA VAL A 75 -10.56 -4.44 12.59
C VAL A 75 -11.58 -3.66 13.43
N ALA A 76 -11.28 -2.41 13.81
CA ALA A 76 -12.19 -1.58 14.60
C ALA A 76 -13.53 -1.33 13.91
N LEU A 77 -13.53 -1.20 12.58
CA LEU A 77 -14.75 -1.03 11.77
C LEU A 77 -15.72 -2.22 11.87
N THR A 78 -15.26 -3.40 12.32
CA THR A 78 -16.14 -4.55 12.55
C THR A 78 -16.88 -4.51 13.90
N LEU A 79 -16.46 -3.63 14.83
CA LEU A 79 -17.00 -3.58 16.18
C LEU A 79 -18.52 -3.30 16.25
N PRO A 80 -19.11 -2.39 15.43
CA PRO A 80 -20.56 -2.19 15.42
C PRO A 80 -21.33 -3.47 15.04
N ALA A 81 -20.80 -4.26 14.11
CA ALA A 81 -21.41 -5.53 13.70
C ALA A 81 -21.33 -6.56 14.83
N ILE A 82 -20.19 -6.67 15.52
CA ILE A 82 -20.03 -7.52 16.71
C ILE A 82 -21.02 -7.10 17.80
N ALA A 83 -21.16 -5.80 18.07
CA ALA A 83 -22.10 -5.27 19.04
C ALA A 83 -23.56 -5.65 18.72
N VAL A 84 -23.97 -5.64 17.45
CA VAL A 84 -25.29 -6.13 17.04
C VAL A 84 -25.46 -7.62 17.34
N VAL A 85 -24.44 -8.45 17.11
CA VAL A 85 -24.51 -9.88 17.45
C VAL A 85 -24.68 -10.07 18.95
N VAL A 86 -23.92 -9.34 19.77
CA VAL A 86 -24.01 -9.36 21.23
C VAL A 86 -25.38 -8.90 21.71
N TYR A 87 -25.85 -7.73 21.25
CA TYR A 87 -27.17 -7.18 21.58
C TYR A 87 -28.31 -8.14 21.21
N ARG A 88 -28.27 -8.74 20.02
CA ARG A 88 -29.31 -9.69 19.57
C ARG A 88 -29.24 -11.05 20.28
N THR A 89 -28.18 -11.31 21.05
CA THR A 89 -27.98 -12.55 21.79
C THR A 89 -28.32 -12.38 23.28
N GLU A 90 -27.77 -11.36 23.93
CA GLU A 90 -27.89 -11.15 25.40
C GLU A 90 -28.60 -9.83 25.77
N GLY A 91 -28.98 -9.00 24.80
CA GLY A 91 -29.65 -7.72 25.02
C GLY A 91 -28.73 -6.63 25.60
N LEU A 92 -29.32 -5.51 26.01
CA LEU A 92 -28.60 -4.37 26.58
C LEU A 92 -27.92 -4.70 27.92
N ARG A 93 -28.43 -5.70 28.66
CA ARG A 93 -27.89 -6.11 29.95
C ARG A 93 -26.44 -6.59 29.85
N PHE A 94 -26.03 -7.16 28.72
CA PHE A 94 -24.64 -7.55 28.50
C PHE A 94 -23.71 -6.33 28.59
N PHE A 95 -24.09 -5.21 27.97
CA PHE A 95 -23.27 -4.00 27.91
C PHE A 95 -23.16 -3.28 29.26
N ALA A 96 -24.14 -3.48 30.15
CA ALA A 96 -24.07 -2.98 31.53
C ALA A 96 -23.39 -3.97 32.50
N SER A 97 -22.96 -5.14 32.03
CA SER A 97 -22.42 -6.20 32.88
C SER A 97 -20.88 -6.17 32.96
N ARG A 98 -20.34 -6.79 34.02
CA ARG A 98 -18.89 -7.05 34.15
C ARG A 98 -18.32 -7.90 33.01
N ARG A 99 -19.17 -8.63 32.25
CA ARG A 99 -18.73 -9.44 31.11
C ARG A 99 -18.12 -8.56 30.02
N LEU A 100 -18.71 -7.40 29.73
CA LEU A 100 -18.14 -6.46 28.77
C LEU A 100 -16.81 -5.91 29.29
N LEU A 101 -16.72 -5.57 30.58
CA LEU A 101 -15.47 -5.11 31.19
C LEU A 101 -14.35 -6.15 31.04
N TYR A 102 -14.63 -7.44 31.30
CA TYR A 102 -13.63 -8.49 31.12
C TYR A 102 -13.23 -8.67 29.66
N ALA A 103 -14.18 -8.64 28.72
CA ALA A 103 -13.86 -8.69 27.30
C ALA A 103 -12.98 -7.51 26.87
N ALA A 104 -13.32 -6.28 27.31
CA ALA A 104 -12.55 -5.08 27.02
C ALA A 104 -11.13 -5.16 27.60
N LEU A 105 -10.98 -5.57 28.86
CA LEU A 105 -9.67 -5.74 29.50
C LEU A 105 -8.82 -6.78 28.75
N ILE A 106 -9.38 -7.94 28.41
CA ILE A 106 -8.68 -8.98 27.66
C ILE A 106 -8.22 -8.46 26.30
N SER A 107 -9.09 -7.75 25.56
CA SER A 107 -8.75 -7.16 24.27
C SER A 107 -7.66 -6.09 24.39
N ILE A 108 -7.75 -5.21 25.40
CA ILE A 108 -6.77 -4.15 25.64
C ILE A 108 -5.43 -4.76 26.04
N THR A 109 -5.40 -5.78 26.89
CA THR A 109 -4.17 -6.48 27.26
C THR A 109 -3.51 -7.11 26.03
N ALA A 110 -4.26 -7.80 25.18
CA ALA A 110 -3.73 -8.37 23.93
C ALA A 110 -3.15 -7.29 23.00
N LEU A 111 -3.84 -6.15 22.87
CA LEU A 111 -3.35 -5.01 22.10
C LEU A 111 -2.04 -4.42 22.67
N ILE A 112 -2.00 -4.21 23.99
CA ILE A 112 -0.82 -3.69 24.69
C ILE A 112 0.37 -4.65 24.50
N LEU A 113 0.15 -5.96 24.56
CA LEU A 113 1.22 -6.94 24.32
C LEU A 113 1.86 -6.74 22.95
N VAL A 114 1.05 -6.56 21.89
CA VAL A 114 1.58 -6.30 20.54
C VAL A 114 2.29 -4.94 20.48
N TYR A 115 1.66 -3.87 20.95
CA TYR A 115 2.23 -2.51 20.85
C TYR A 115 3.45 -2.30 21.76
N SER A 116 3.60 -3.07 22.84
CA SER A 116 4.77 -3.02 23.72
C SER A 116 6.07 -3.44 23.03
N TYR A 117 5.96 -4.20 21.92
CA TYR A 117 7.10 -4.52 21.08
C TYR A 117 7.77 -3.28 20.48
N LEU A 118 6.99 -2.25 20.13
CA LEU A 118 7.50 -1.05 19.46
C LEU A 118 8.55 -0.28 20.29
N PRO A 119 8.27 0.15 21.54
CA PRO A 119 9.28 0.83 22.35
C PRO A 119 10.46 -0.09 22.71
N TRP A 120 10.20 -1.39 22.90
CA TRP A 120 11.26 -2.36 23.17
C TRP A 120 12.22 -2.48 21.97
N ALA A 121 11.69 -2.69 20.77
CA ALA A 121 12.48 -2.73 19.55
C ALA A 121 13.20 -1.40 19.30
N ALA A 122 12.50 -0.27 19.44
CA ALA A 122 13.08 1.05 19.26
C ALA A 122 14.26 1.31 20.22
N SER A 123 14.22 0.78 21.45
CA SER A 123 15.32 0.91 22.43
C SER A 123 16.62 0.21 22.01
N ARG A 124 16.55 -0.73 21.06
CA ARG A 124 17.69 -1.49 20.53
C ARG A 124 18.35 -0.85 19.31
N SER A 125 17.91 0.35 18.91
CA SER A 125 18.41 1.06 17.71
C SER A 125 18.40 0.16 16.47
N PRO A 126 17.23 -0.33 16.03
CA PRO A 126 17.13 -1.13 14.82
C PRO A 126 17.58 -0.29 13.61
N ALA A 127 18.00 -0.96 12.54
CA ALA A 127 18.45 -0.31 11.30
C ALA A 127 17.47 0.81 10.89
N MET A 128 16.18 0.47 10.75
CA MET A 128 15.13 1.46 10.54
C MET A 128 14.18 1.54 11.75
N ASN A 129 14.05 2.74 12.31
CA ASN A 129 13.22 3.02 13.49
C ASN A 129 12.08 4.00 13.14
N TRP A 130 11.12 3.54 12.34
CA TRP A 130 10.07 4.38 11.74
C TRP A 130 9.24 5.11 12.79
N GLY A 131 9.27 6.44 12.77
CA GLY A 131 8.57 7.29 13.74
C GLY A 131 9.19 7.32 15.14
N ASN A 132 10.26 6.55 15.39
CA ASN A 132 11.02 6.47 16.64
C ASN A 132 10.13 6.39 17.91
N PRO A 133 9.34 5.31 18.11
CA PRO A 133 8.38 5.19 19.21
C PRO A 133 9.05 4.90 20.57
N ARG A 134 10.01 5.73 20.99
CA ARG A 134 10.76 5.61 22.26
C ARG A 134 10.12 6.33 23.45
N SER A 135 9.34 7.38 23.22
CA SER A 135 8.61 8.07 24.29
C SER A 135 7.10 7.88 24.16
N LEU A 136 6.37 8.19 25.23
CA LEU A 136 4.91 8.13 25.26
C LEU A 136 4.28 8.99 24.15
N GLN A 137 4.93 10.09 23.76
CA GLN A 137 4.44 10.98 22.71
C GLN A 137 4.49 10.32 21.33
N GLU A 138 5.63 9.75 20.92
CA GLU A 138 5.76 9.08 19.62
C GLU A 138 4.95 7.78 19.57
N ILE A 139 4.85 7.05 20.69
CA ILE A 139 3.95 5.90 20.81
C ILE A 139 2.49 6.34 20.58
N TRP A 140 2.07 7.43 21.19
CA TRP A 140 0.73 7.99 20.97
C TRP A 140 0.52 8.42 19.53
N TRP A 141 1.51 9.06 18.89
CA TRP A 141 1.44 9.44 17.48
C TRP A 141 1.30 8.23 16.56
N HIS A 142 2.01 7.14 16.87
CA HIS A 142 1.91 5.88 16.13
C HIS A 142 0.51 5.26 16.27
N ILE A 143 0.03 5.07 17.51
CA ILE A 143 -1.31 4.52 17.80
C ILE A 143 -2.40 5.33 17.10
N THR A 144 -2.27 6.65 17.10
CA THR A 144 -3.28 7.55 16.54
C THR A 144 -3.14 7.81 15.04
N GLY A 145 -2.14 7.20 14.40
CA GLY A 145 -1.82 7.41 12.99
C GLY A 145 -1.59 8.87 12.64
N ARG A 146 -1.00 9.67 13.55
CA ARG A 146 -0.96 11.15 13.44
C ARG A 146 -0.44 11.62 12.07
N GLN A 147 0.60 10.97 11.56
CA GLN A 147 1.22 11.29 10.27
C GLN A 147 0.29 11.04 9.08
N TYR A 148 -0.63 10.09 9.20
CA TYR A 148 -1.50 9.63 8.12
C TYR A 148 -2.86 10.36 8.08
N ARG A 149 -3.17 11.18 9.10
CA ARG A 149 -4.45 11.90 9.17
C ARG A 149 -4.67 12.90 8.03
N VAL A 150 -3.60 13.34 7.38
CA VAL A 150 -3.65 14.27 6.25
C VAL A 150 -4.34 13.68 5.01
N PHE A 151 -4.44 12.35 4.92
CA PHE A 151 -5.08 11.65 3.81
C PHE A 151 -6.61 11.55 3.94
N PHE A 152 -7.20 12.02 5.04
CA PHE A 152 -8.65 12.13 5.13
C PHE A 152 -9.16 13.29 4.28
N TYR A 153 -10.17 13.02 3.46
CA TYR A 153 -10.89 14.04 2.72
C TYR A 153 -12.39 13.75 2.75
N PHE A 154 -13.19 14.82 2.75
CA PHE A 154 -14.65 14.74 2.81
C PHE A 154 -15.25 15.54 1.65
N SER A 155 -15.01 15.06 0.42
CA SER A 155 -15.53 15.65 -0.81
C SER A 155 -16.47 14.66 -1.50
N PRO A 156 -17.75 15.02 -1.74
CA PRO A 156 -18.71 14.14 -2.41
C PRO A 156 -18.22 13.63 -3.77
N ALA A 157 -17.53 14.48 -4.54
CA ALA A 157 -16.99 14.09 -5.85
C ALA A 157 -15.90 13.02 -5.72
N ALA A 158 -14.93 13.22 -4.83
CA ALA A 158 -13.86 12.27 -4.59
C ALA A 158 -14.40 10.94 -4.03
N MET A 159 -15.31 11.00 -3.06
CA MET A 159 -15.99 9.81 -2.52
C MET A 159 -16.78 9.05 -3.60
N GLY A 160 -17.43 9.77 -4.52
CA GLY A 160 -18.14 9.17 -5.67
C GLY A 160 -17.20 8.41 -6.60
N THR A 161 -16.03 8.99 -6.92
CA THR A 161 -14.99 8.30 -7.68
C THR A 161 -14.53 7.03 -6.95
N GLN A 162 -14.23 7.11 -5.65
CA GLN A 162 -13.82 5.92 -4.89
C GLN A 162 -14.89 4.84 -4.83
N PHE A 163 -16.17 5.22 -4.81
CA PHE A 163 -17.27 4.27 -4.82
C PHE A 163 -17.39 3.55 -6.17
N ALA A 164 -17.14 4.26 -7.27
CA ALA A 164 -17.05 3.65 -8.59
C ALA A 164 -15.85 2.68 -8.69
N GLU A 165 -14.70 3.05 -8.13
CA GLU A 165 -13.53 2.18 -8.00
C GLU A 165 -13.86 0.91 -7.20
N PHE A 166 -14.48 1.05 -6.03
CA PHE A 166 -14.94 -0.08 -5.22
C PHE A 166 -15.87 -1.00 -6.01
N CYS A 167 -16.86 -0.44 -6.72
CA CYS A 167 -17.76 -1.24 -7.55
C CYS A 167 -16.96 -2.05 -8.58
N ARG A 168 -16.01 -1.42 -9.29
CA ARG A 168 -15.19 -2.13 -10.28
C ARG A 168 -14.37 -3.26 -9.65
N MET A 169 -13.81 -3.02 -8.46
CA MET A 169 -13.08 -4.03 -7.70
C MET A 169 -14.00 -5.19 -7.27
N ALA A 170 -15.18 -4.88 -6.71
CA ALA A 170 -16.15 -5.88 -6.26
C ALA A 170 -16.62 -6.81 -7.40
N PHE A 171 -16.82 -6.27 -8.61
CA PHE A 171 -17.24 -7.06 -9.78
C PHE A 171 -16.15 -8.03 -10.26
N ARG A 172 -14.86 -7.70 -10.10
CA ARG A 172 -13.73 -8.57 -10.49
C ARG A 172 -13.18 -9.42 -9.33
N GLU A 173 -13.61 -9.19 -8.10
CA GLU A 173 -12.98 -9.79 -6.92
C GLU A 173 -13.10 -11.32 -6.89
N PHE A 174 -14.27 -11.86 -7.26
CA PHE A 174 -14.59 -13.29 -7.12
C PHE A 174 -14.85 -14.01 -8.46
N GLY A 175 -14.38 -13.47 -9.58
CA GLY A 175 -14.61 -14.05 -10.90
C GLY A 175 -14.46 -13.04 -12.03
N PHE A 176 -15.02 -13.37 -13.19
CA PHE A 176 -15.03 -12.48 -14.34
C PHE A 176 -15.98 -11.30 -14.10
N ALA A 177 -15.52 -10.08 -14.41
CA ALA A 177 -16.33 -8.87 -14.24
C ALA A 177 -17.65 -8.89 -15.03
N TRP A 178 -17.68 -9.58 -16.19
CA TRP A 178 -18.89 -9.76 -17.01
C TRP A 178 -19.83 -10.85 -16.49
N LEU A 179 -19.40 -11.67 -15.53
CA LEU A 179 -20.19 -12.71 -14.87
C LEU A 179 -20.01 -12.63 -13.34
N PRO A 180 -20.57 -11.60 -12.67
CA PRO A 180 -20.39 -11.38 -11.23
C PRO A 180 -21.30 -12.30 -10.40
N LEU A 181 -21.23 -13.62 -10.64
CA LEU A 181 -22.06 -14.66 -10.01
C LEU A 181 -22.08 -14.53 -8.49
N THR A 182 -20.91 -14.33 -7.88
CA THR A 182 -20.77 -14.18 -6.43
C THR A 182 -21.52 -12.98 -5.87
N LEU A 183 -21.54 -11.84 -6.58
CA LEU A 183 -22.28 -10.67 -6.12
C LEU A 183 -23.80 -10.92 -6.17
N PHE A 184 -24.29 -11.56 -7.23
CA PHE A 184 -25.71 -11.95 -7.29
C PHE A 184 -26.09 -12.90 -6.15
N LEU A 185 -25.24 -13.90 -5.86
CA LEU A 185 -25.41 -14.79 -4.72
C LEU A 185 -25.37 -14.02 -3.40
N ALA A 186 -24.48 -13.04 -3.25
CA ALA A 186 -24.40 -12.23 -2.04
C ALA A 186 -25.68 -11.41 -1.81
N VAL A 187 -26.22 -10.77 -2.86
CA VAL A 187 -27.51 -10.04 -2.78
C VAL A 187 -28.66 -10.98 -2.42
N ALA A 188 -28.77 -12.14 -3.09
CA ALA A 188 -29.77 -13.15 -2.77
C ALA A 188 -29.62 -13.67 -1.32
N GLY A 189 -28.39 -13.87 -0.86
CA GLY A 189 -28.06 -14.28 0.49
C GLY A 189 -28.45 -13.24 1.54
N LEU A 190 -28.16 -11.95 1.30
CA LEU A 190 -28.60 -10.86 2.17
C LEU A 190 -30.13 -10.76 2.22
N ALA A 191 -30.81 -10.87 1.07
CA ALA A 191 -32.27 -10.86 1.01
C ALA A 191 -32.89 -12.05 1.79
N SER A 192 -32.31 -13.24 1.66
CA SER A 192 -32.69 -14.43 2.44
C SER A 192 -32.43 -14.21 3.94
N ALA A 193 -31.26 -13.67 4.30
CA ALA A 193 -30.87 -13.38 5.68
C ALA A 193 -31.79 -12.35 6.34
N TYR A 194 -32.24 -11.33 5.60
CA TYR A 194 -33.18 -10.34 6.13
C TYR A 194 -34.50 -10.99 6.59
N LYS A 195 -34.97 -11.99 5.85
CA LYS A 195 -36.21 -12.73 6.16
C LYS A 195 -36.00 -13.78 7.25
N ARG A 196 -34.89 -14.52 7.23
CA ARG A 196 -34.69 -15.74 8.06
C ARG A 196 -33.68 -15.59 9.19
N HIS A 197 -32.67 -14.75 9.02
CA HIS A 197 -31.51 -14.63 9.89
C HIS A 197 -31.12 -13.16 10.11
N ARG A 198 -32.02 -12.35 10.68
CA ARG A 198 -31.83 -10.89 10.83
C ARG A 198 -30.52 -10.48 11.50
N THR A 199 -30.01 -11.27 12.44
CA THR A 199 -28.71 -10.99 13.08
C THR A 199 -27.57 -11.11 12.07
N ALA A 200 -27.58 -12.12 11.20
CA ALA A 200 -26.57 -12.28 10.15
C ALA A 200 -26.67 -11.17 9.09
N PHE A 201 -27.90 -10.78 8.73
CA PHE A 201 -28.12 -9.65 7.81
C PHE A 201 -27.46 -8.37 8.32
N TRP A 202 -27.79 -7.93 9.55
CA TRP A 202 -27.23 -6.70 10.11
C TRP A 202 -25.73 -6.81 10.37
N PHE A 203 -25.24 -7.98 10.79
CA PHE A 203 -23.82 -8.22 10.97
C PHE A 203 -23.03 -7.98 9.67
N LEU A 204 -23.43 -8.62 8.56
CA LEU A 204 -22.76 -8.49 7.27
C LEU A 204 -22.92 -7.08 6.68
N LEU A 205 -24.12 -6.51 6.79
CA LEU A 205 -24.40 -5.18 6.24
C LEU A 205 -23.58 -4.09 6.96
N LEU A 206 -23.50 -4.13 8.29
CA LEU A 206 -22.76 -3.12 9.05
C LEU A 206 -21.26 -3.17 8.81
N ILE A 207 -20.68 -4.36 8.57
CA ILE A 207 -19.27 -4.46 8.19
C ILE A 207 -19.05 -3.73 6.86
N VAL A 208 -19.86 -4.03 5.83
CA VAL A 208 -19.73 -3.37 4.52
C VAL A 208 -19.93 -1.85 4.64
N LEU A 209 -20.93 -1.39 5.39
CA LEU A 209 -21.19 0.04 5.54
C LEU A 209 -20.06 0.77 6.30
N ALA A 210 -19.54 0.20 7.38
CA ALA A 210 -18.46 0.80 8.15
C ALA A 210 -17.14 0.83 7.36
N ASP A 211 -16.83 -0.25 6.66
CA ASP A 211 -15.64 -0.38 5.80
C ASP A 211 -15.66 0.65 4.67
N LEU A 212 -16.80 0.75 3.96
CA LEU A 212 -16.99 1.76 2.91
C LEU A 212 -16.95 3.19 3.46
N ALA A 213 -17.58 3.45 4.61
CA ALA A 213 -17.54 4.79 5.21
C ALA A 213 -16.10 5.27 5.45
N TYR A 214 -15.20 4.37 5.84
CA TYR A 214 -13.78 4.69 5.97
C TYR A 214 -13.08 4.83 4.61
N ALA A 215 -13.13 3.79 3.78
CA ALA A 215 -12.33 3.70 2.55
C ALA A 215 -12.71 4.71 1.45
N LEU A 216 -13.93 5.25 1.50
CA LEU A 216 -14.37 6.34 0.62
C LEU A 216 -13.84 7.71 1.07
N SER A 217 -13.57 7.87 2.37
CA SER A 217 -13.18 9.13 3.02
C SER A 217 -11.67 9.28 3.24
N TYR A 218 -10.89 8.28 2.81
CA TYR A 218 -9.47 8.18 3.08
C TYR A 218 -8.72 7.87 1.77
N GLU A 219 -7.73 8.70 1.45
CA GLU A 219 -6.90 8.53 0.26
C GLU A 219 -5.90 7.39 0.50
N ILE A 220 -6.02 6.36 -0.32
CA ILE A 220 -5.15 5.18 -0.30
C ILE A 220 -4.63 5.04 -1.72
N ALA A 221 -3.32 5.15 -1.88
CA ALA A 221 -2.70 5.24 -3.20
C ALA A 221 -2.51 3.85 -3.83
N GLU A 222 -1.69 2.96 -3.25
CA GLU A 222 -1.28 1.72 -3.92
C GLU A 222 -1.99 0.43 -3.47
N ASP A 223 -2.44 0.33 -2.22
CA ASP A 223 -2.96 -0.91 -1.58
C ASP A 223 -4.45 -0.81 -1.20
N LYS A 224 -5.19 0.02 -1.93
CA LYS A 224 -6.59 0.36 -1.63
C LYS A 224 -7.51 -0.86 -1.53
N ASP A 225 -7.27 -1.87 -2.35
CA ASP A 225 -8.06 -3.11 -2.35
C ASP A 225 -8.00 -3.85 -1.02
N ALA A 226 -6.87 -3.80 -0.32
CA ALA A 226 -6.66 -4.42 0.98
C ALA A 226 -7.58 -3.85 2.06
N TYR A 227 -7.89 -2.56 1.99
CA TYR A 227 -8.81 -1.90 2.91
C TYR A 227 -10.25 -2.36 2.72
N TYR A 228 -10.61 -2.94 1.57
CA TYR A 228 -11.93 -3.52 1.32
C TYR A 228 -12.05 -5.00 1.72
N LEU A 229 -11.01 -5.60 2.31
CA LEU A 229 -11.04 -7.00 2.74
C LEU A 229 -12.20 -7.33 3.71
N PRO A 230 -12.54 -6.50 4.72
CA PRO A 230 -13.72 -6.75 5.56
C PRO A 230 -15.03 -6.81 4.76
N ALA A 231 -15.21 -5.90 3.81
CA ALA A 231 -16.35 -5.93 2.88
C ALA A 231 -16.34 -7.19 2.00
N PHE A 232 -15.19 -7.56 1.40
CA PHE A 232 -15.07 -8.76 0.56
C PHE A 232 -15.34 -10.05 1.35
N ILE A 233 -14.85 -10.16 2.60
CA ILE A 233 -15.17 -11.26 3.50
C ILE A 233 -16.69 -11.33 3.74
N SER A 234 -17.33 -10.18 3.98
CA SER A 234 -18.78 -10.10 4.22
C SER A 234 -19.59 -10.48 2.98
N ILE A 235 -19.18 -10.04 1.79
CA ILE A 235 -19.76 -10.44 0.50
C ILE A 235 -19.62 -11.96 0.30
N ALA A 236 -18.45 -12.52 0.62
CA ALA A 236 -18.22 -13.96 0.49
C ALA A 236 -19.12 -14.79 1.42
N ILE A 237 -19.30 -14.37 2.67
CA ILE A 237 -20.22 -15.01 3.62
C ILE A 237 -21.67 -14.87 3.14
N ALA A 238 -22.07 -13.69 2.66
CA ALA A 238 -23.39 -13.45 2.10
C ALA A 238 -23.65 -14.35 0.88
N ALA A 239 -22.68 -14.53 0.00
CA ALA A 239 -22.80 -15.44 -1.14
C ALA A 239 -23.03 -16.89 -0.69
N GLY A 240 -22.39 -17.33 0.40
CA GLY A 240 -22.67 -18.61 1.03
C GLY A 240 -24.14 -18.76 1.48
N LEU A 241 -24.73 -17.70 2.04
CA LEU A 241 -26.16 -17.68 2.37
C LEU A 241 -27.06 -17.70 1.12
N GLY A 242 -26.60 -17.10 0.02
CA GLY A 242 -27.27 -17.16 -1.29
C GLY A 242 -27.26 -18.55 -1.90
N ILE A 243 -26.13 -19.25 -1.81
CA ILE A 243 -26.01 -20.67 -2.19
C ILE A 243 -26.95 -21.53 -1.35
N GLN A 244 -27.00 -21.31 -0.03
CA GLN A 244 -27.95 -22.00 0.84
C GLN A 244 -29.41 -21.75 0.40
N TRP A 245 -29.75 -20.52 0.05
CA TRP A 245 -31.08 -20.17 -0.44
C TRP A 245 -31.41 -20.88 -1.77
N LEU A 246 -30.47 -20.93 -2.72
CA LEU A 246 -30.64 -21.65 -3.99
C LEU A 246 -30.82 -23.15 -3.78
N ILE A 247 -30.04 -23.77 -2.90
CA ILE A 247 -30.16 -25.19 -2.57
C ILE A 247 -31.57 -25.49 -2.04
N GLN A 248 -32.10 -24.64 -1.16
CA GLN A 248 -33.44 -24.81 -0.60
C GLN A 248 -34.56 -24.57 -1.63
N LEU A 249 -34.29 -23.78 -2.66
CA LEU A 249 -35.23 -23.59 -3.77
C LEU A 249 -35.24 -24.80 -4.72
N ALA A 250 -34.06 -25.35 -5.01
CA ALA A 250 -33.88 -26.49 -5.90
C ALA A 250 -34.33 -27.82 -5.25
N ALA A 251 -34.08 -28.00 -3.95
CA ALA A 251 -34.49 -29.18 -3.20
C ALA A 251 -35.93 -29.04 -2.69
N SER A 252 -36.90 -29.40 -3.53
CA SER A 252 -38.29 -29.58 -3.09
C SER A 252 -38.40 -30.70 -2.04
N LYS A 253 -39.46 -30.74 -1.23
CA LYS A 253 -39.73 -31.82 -0.25
C LYS A 253 -39.75 -33.24 -0.87
N ARG A 254 -39.90 -33.35 -2.20
CA ARG A 254 -39.91 -34.61 -2.95
C ARG A 254 -38.56 -34.95 -3.61
N SER A 255 -37.56 -34.09 -3.46
CA SER A 255 -36.24 -34.31 -4.06
C SER A 255 -35.49 -35.40 -3.30
N PRO A 256 -34.71 -36.24 -3.99
CA PRO A 256 -33.82 -37.19 -3.33
C PRO A 256 -32.87 -36.53 -2.32
N MET A 257 -32.48 -37.28 -1.27
CA MET A 257 -31.64 -36.75 -0.17
C MET A 257 -30.26 -36.22 -0.61
N TRP A 258 -29.77 -36.66 -1.77
CA TRP A 258 -28.47 -36.27 -2.35
C TRP A 258 -28.53 -34.99 -3.19
N THR A 259 -29.72 -34.54 -3.62
CA THR A 259 -29.89 -33.33 -4.44
C THR A 259 -29.33 -32.06 -3.79
N PRO A 260 -29.58 -31.77 -2.48
CA PRO A 260 -28.99 -30.61 -1.82
C PRO A 260 -27.46 -30.65 -1.79
N SER A 261 -26.89 -31.84 -1.57
CA SER A 261 -25.45 -32.05 -1.50
C SER A 261 -24.78 -31.83 -2.85
N ILE A 262 -25.39 -32.32 -3.94
CA ILE A 262 -24.92 -32.06 -5.31
C ILE A 262 -25.02 -30.58 -5.63
N ALA A 263 -26.16 -29.94 -5.36
CA ALA A 263 -26.33 -28.51 -5.63
C ALA A 263 -25.29 -27.66 -4.87
N ALA A 264 -25.00 -28.01 -3.62
CA ALA A 264 -23.94 -27.38 -2.83
C ALA A 264 -22.55 -27.59 -3.45
N ALA A 265 -22.21 -28.84 -3.79
CA ALA A 265 -20.93 -29.18 -4.39
C ALA A 265 -20.73 -28.43 -5.72
N THR A 266 -21.74 -28.44 -6.60
CA THR A 266 -21.71 -27.73 -7.88
C THR A 266 -21.53 -26.23 -7.70
N ALA A 267 -22.27 -25.61 -6.76
CA ALA A 267 -22.13 -24.17 -6.50
C ALA A 267 -20.74 -23.81 -5.98
N ILE A 268 -20.17 -24.62 -5.07
CA ILE A 268 -18.83 -24.41 -4.51
C ILE A 268 -17.76 -24.54 -5.60
N VAL A 269 -17.85 -25.60 -6.41
CA VAL A 269 -16.91 -25.85 -7.52
C VAL A 269 -17.01 -24.73 -8.54
N LEU A 270 -18.22 -24.37 -9.00
CA LEU A 270 -18.42 -23.34 -10.00
C LEU A 270 -17.89 -21.99 -9.54
N THR A 271 -18.29 -21.52 -8.36
CA THR A 271 -17.84 -20.21 -7.83
C THR A 271 -16.33 -20.18 -7.56
N SER A 272 -15.73 -21.30 -7.14
CA SER A 272 -14.28 -21.36 -6.89
C SER A 272 -13.49 -21.48 -8.19
N ALA A 273 -13.97 -22.24 -9.17
CA ALA A 273 -13.35 -22.37 -10.48
C ALA A 273 -13.41 -21.05 -11.26
N THR A 274 -14.54 -20.32 -11.23
CA THR A 274 -14.64 -19.00 -11.87
C THR A 274 -13.71 -17.98 -11.23
N ALA A 275 -13.62 -17.97 -9.89
CA ALA A 275 -12.70 -17.09 -9.17
C ALA A 275 -11.24 -17.40 -9.50
N PHE A 276 -10.86 -18.68 -9.47
CA PHE A 276 -9.52 -19.14 -9.82
C PHE A 276 -9.15 -18.76 -11.24
N SER A 277 -9.97 -19.13 -12.24
CA SER A 277 -9.68 -18.88 -13.65
C SER A 277 -9.59 -17.38 -13.98
N ALA A 278 -10.42 -16.55 -13.36
CA ALA A 278 -10.42 -15.11 -13.60
C ALA A 278 -9.20 -14.41 -12.97
N ASN A 279 -8.76 -14.87 -11.78
CA ASN A 279 -7.73 -14.19 -11.00
C ASN A 279 -6.32 -14.78 -11.17
N TRP A 280 -6.19 -16.05 -11.60
CA TRP A 280 -4.89 -16.71 -11.81
C TRP A 280 -3.91 -15.89 -12.66
N PRO A 281 -4.29 -15.31 -13.82
CA PRO A 281 -3.35 -14.55 -14.64
C PRO A 281 -2.76 -13.32 -13.95
N PHE A 282 -3.46 -12.74 -12.95
CA PHE A 282 -3.04 -11.52 -12.25
C PHE A 282 -2.33 -11.82 -10.92
N ASN A 283 -2.62 -12.98 -10.31
CA ASN A 283 -2.09 -13.34 -8.99
C ASN A 283 -0.99 -14.40 -9.05
N ASN A 284 -0.73 -14.99 -10.22
CA ASN A 284 0.43 -15.85 -10.41
C ASN A 284 1.70 -15.00 -10.52
N ARG A 285 2.50 -15.00 -9.44
CA ARG A 285 3.76 -14.24 -9.34
C ARG A 285 5.02 -15.04 -9.67
N ARG A 286 4.91 -16.21 -10.31
CA ARG A 286 6.07 -17.09 -10.63
C ARG A 286 7.21 -16.37 -11.39
N HIS A 287 6.87 -15.38 -12.20
CA HIS A 287 7.82 -14.60 -13.00
C HIS A 287 7.85 -13.11 -12.61
N TYR A 288 7.48 -12.79 -11.37
CA TYR A 288 7.41 -11.42 -10.87
C TYR A 288 8.78 -10.97 -10.31
N PHE A 289 9.66 -10.50 -11.18
CA PHE A 289 11.02 -10.03 -10.82
C PHE A 289 11.18 -8.51 -10.88
N ILE A 290 10.08 -7.77 -11.06
CA ILE A 290 10.09 -6.34 -11.41
C ILE A 290 10.85 -5.50 -10.39
N ALA A 291 10.59 -5.69 -9.10
CA ALA A 291 11.25 -4.89 -8.05
C ALA A 291 12.76 -5.16 -8.00
N ASP A 292 13.17 -6.43 -8.13
CA ASP A 292 14.58 -6.82 -8.14
C ASP A 292 15.31 -6.28 -9.38
N ASP A 293 14.73 -6.47 -10.56
CA ASP A 293 15.26 -5.95 -11.83
C ASP A 293 15.32 -4.42 -11.84
N TYR A 294 14.33 -3.74 -11.24
CA TYR A 294 14.31 -2.28 -11.14
C TYR A 294 15.44 -1.77 -10.25
N VAL A 295 15.65 -2.39 -9.08
CA VAL A 295 16.77 -2.08 -8.19
C VAL A 295 18.10 -2.35 -8.86
N GLU A 296 18.26 -3.48 -9.55
CA GLU A 296 19.49 -3.83 -10.25
C GLU A 296 19.83 -2.81 -11.34
N ASN A 297 18.85 -2.42 -12.16
CA ASN A 297 19.04 -1.41 -13.21
C ASN A 297 19.39 -0.01 -12.66
N LEU A 298 18.90 0.32 -11.46
CA LEU A 298 19.28 1.55 -10.76
C LEU A 298 20.71 1.45 -10.25
N PHE A 299 21.03 0.39 -9.51
CA PHE A 299 22.36 0.18 -8.94
C PHE A 299 23.45 0.07 -10.01
N SER A 300 23.20 -0.65 -11.11
CA SER A 300 24.19 -0.85 -12.17
C SER A 300 24.71 0.44 -12.79
N THR A 301 23.98 1.55 -12.60
CA THR A 301 24.32 2.86 -13.15
C THR A 301 25.03 3.77 -12.16
N ILE A 302 24.77 3.61 -10.85
CA ILE A 302 25.30 4.50 -9.82
C ILE A 302 26.76 4.11 -9.53
N ALA A 303 27.66 5.09 -9.63
CA ALA A 303 29.08 4.89 -9.30
C ALA A 303 29.28 4.46 -7.83
N PRO A 304 30.39 3.77 -7.50
CA PRO A 304 30.72 3.46 -6.11
C PRO A 304 30.69 4.71 -5.23
N ASN A 305 30.14 4.61 -4.02
CA ASN A 305 29.96 5.73 -3.09
C ASN A 305 29.09 6.91 -3.60
N GLY A 306 28.45 6.77 -4.76
CA GLY A 306 27.58 7.80 -5.33
C GLY A 306 26.34 8.07 -4.48
N LEU A 307 25.88 9.32 -4.49
CA LEU A 307 24.62 9.73 -3.86
C LEU A 307 23.49 9.67 -4.88
N MET A 308 22.40 8.99 -4.55
CA MET A 308 21.14 9.05 -5.30
C MET A 308 20.03 9.67 -4.46
N LEU A 309 19.37 10.69 -5.03
CA LEU A 309 18.19 11.33 -4.47
C LEU A 309 16.93 10.91 -5.22
N THR A 310 15.89 10.57 -4.48
CA THR A 310 14.58 10.21 -5.03
C THR A 310 13.44 10.73 -4.17
N GLN A 311 12.25 10.88 -4.76
CA GLN A 311 10.96 11.07 -4.11
C GLN A 311 10.02 9.89 -4.36
N ASP A 312 10.45 8.88 -5.14
CA ASP A 312 9.62 7.75 -5.48
C ASP A 312 9.80 6.62 -4.47
N TRP A 313 8.71 6.29 -3.76
CA TRP A 313 8.69 5.16 -2.83
C TRP A 313 8.93 3.82 -3.55
N GLN A 314 8.58 3.72 -4.84
CA GLN A 314 8.84 2.52 -5.65
C GLN A 314 10.32 2.34 -5.98
N VAL A 315 11.15 3.36 -5.73
CA VAL A 315 12.61 3.30 -5.78
C VAL A 315 13.16 3.07 -4.37
N ALA A 316 12.81 3.93 -3.42
CA ALA A 316 13.39 3.90 -2.08
C ALA A 316 13.12 2.59 -1.33
N SER A 317 11.87 2.09 -1.34
CA SER A 317 11.47 0.89 -0.59
C SER A 317 12.23 -0.39 -0.99
N PRO A 318 12.27 -0.80 -2.28
CA PRO A 318 13.00 -2.01 -2.65
C PRO A 318 14.52 -1.85 -2.55
N MET A 319 15.07 -0.63 -2.72
CA MET A 319 16.50 -0.39 -2.49
C MET A 319 16.87 -0.52 -1.02
N LEU A 320 16.03 -0.05 -0.09
CA LEU A 320 16.23 -0.28 1.35
C LEU A 320 16.31 -1.77 1.67
N TYR A 321 15.42 -2.59 1.08
CA TYR A 321 15.47 -4.04 1.26
C TYR A 321 16.77 -4.64 0.71
N ALA A 322 17.17 -4.23 -0.50
CA ALA A 322 18.40 -4.72 -1.11
C ALA A 322 19.65 -4.35 -0.30
N GLN A 323 19.70 -3.15 0.29
CA GLN A 323 20.83 -2.70 1.10
C GLN A 323 20.83 -3.32 2.51
N GLU A 324 19.72 -3.22 3.24
CA GLU A 324 19.66 -3.61 4.66
C GLU A 324 19.50 -5.12 4.86
N ILE A 325 18.82 -5.82 3.94
CA ILE A 325 18.52 -7.24 4.09
C ILE A 325 19.42 -8.09 3.20
N GLU A 326 19.51 -7.76 1.91
CA GLU A 326 20.33 -8.54 0.96
C GLU A 326 21.80 -8.12 0.95
N GLN A 327 22.15 -7.01 1.63
CA GLN A 327 23.52 -6.50 1.73
C GLN A 327 24.14 -6.20 0.35
N ARG A 328 23.33 -5.77 -0.62
CA ARG A 328 23.75 -5.33 -1.96
C ARG A 328 24.03 -3.84 -1.96
N ARG A 329 25.14 -3.44 -2.58
CA ARG A 329 25.49 -2.03 -2.85
C ARG A 329 25.35 -1.12 -1.61
N GLY A 330 25.85 -1.58 -0.47
CA GLY A 330 25.93 -0.77 0.76
C GLY A 330 26.84 0.46 0.64
N ASP A 331 27.62 0.56 -0.42
CA ASP A 331 28.40 1.75 -0.79
C ASP A 331 27.52 2.90 -1.31
N VAL A 332 26.38 2.61 -1.93
CA VAL A 332 25.52 3.63 -2.55
C VAL A 332 24.70 4.35 -1.49
N LYS A 333 24.70 5.68 -1.55
CA LYS A 333 23.93 6.51 -0.62
C LYS A 333 22.57 6.78 -1.23
N VAL A 334 21.52 6.18 -0.68
CA VAL A 334 20.14 6.37 -1.17
C VAL A 334 19.39 7.29 -0.21
N VAL A 335 18.92 8.44 -0.71
CA VAL A 335 18.21 9.42 0.10
C VAL A 335 16.83 9.71 -0.49
N ASP A 336 15.79 9.30 0.24
CA ASP A 336 14.41 9.72 -0.01
C ASP A 336 14.17 11.14 0.53
N ILE A 337 13.89 12.08 -0.38
CA ILE A 337 13.63 13.49 -0.07
C ILE A 337 12.35 13.67 0.75
N ASN A 338 11.35 12.79 0.59
CA ASN A 338 10.12 12.83 1.40
C ASN A 338 10.41 12.44 2.85
N LEU A 339 11.29 11.47 3.07
CA LEU A 339 11.69 11.05 4.42
C LEU A 339 12.58 12.08 5.12
N LEU A 340 13.30 12.93 4.39
CA LEU A 340 13.98 14.10 4.97
C LEU A 340 13.02 15.06 5.71
N ARG A 341 11.70 14.92 5.57
CA ARG A 341 10.68 15.66 6.33
C ARG A 341 10.29 14.97 7.64
N ARG A 342 11.07 13.98 8.09
CA ARG A 342 10.83 13.21 9.30
C ARG A 342 12.09 13.18 10.14
N SER A 343 12.02 13.65 11.39
CA SER A 343 13.23 13.80 12.21
C SER A 343 13.95 12.47 12.48
N TRP A 344 13.21 11.37 12.60
CA TRP A 344 13.77 10.02 12.79
C TRP A 344 14.64 9.54 11.62
N TYR A 345 14.39 10.05 10.40
CA TYR A 345 15.15 9.63 9.22
C TYR A 345 16.60 10.13 9.27
N PHE A 346 16.85 11.26 9.94
CA PHE A 346 18.21 11.75 10.18
C PHE A 346 18.98 10.87 11.15
N ASP A 347 18.29 10.21 12.09
CA ASP A 347 18.92 9.21 12.96
C ASP A 347 19.33 8.00 12.12
N TYR A 348 18.49 7.54 11.17
CA TYR A 348 18.86 6.49 10.21
C TYR A 348 20.08 6.88 9.36
N LEU A 349 20.04 8.05 8.70
CA LEU A 349 21.12 8.50 7.83
C LEU A 349 22.46 8.65 8.56
N LYS A 350 22.46 9.04 9.85
CA LYS A 350 23.68 9.10 10.68
C LYS A 350 24.33 7.72 10.89
N HIS A 351 23.55 6.65 10.90
CA HIS A 351 24.07 5.29 10.99
C HIS A 351 24.45 4.74 9.61
N ALA A 352 23.63 5.02 8.59
CA ALA A 352 23.84 4.53 7.23
C ALA A 352 25.04 5.19 6.54
N ASP A 353 25.20 6.52 6.64
CA ASP A 353 26.33 7.26 6.09
C ASP A 353 26.72 8.45 7.00
N PRO A 354 27.59 8.22 8.01
CA PRO A 354 28.00 9.28 8.92
C PRO A 354 28.78 10.40 8.23
N ASP A 355 29.52 10.09 7.17
CA ASP A 355 30.40 11.06 6.49
C ASP A 355 29.59 12.09 5.68
N MET A 356 28.53 11.66 4.99
CA MET A 356 27.59 12.54 4.30
C MET A 356 26.90 13.47 5.30
N MET A 357 26.49 12.92 6.44
CA MET A 357 25.84 13.69 7.51
C MET A 357 26.80 14.70 8.12
N GLU A 358 28.09 14.36 8.25
CA GLU A 358 29.11 15.26 8.77
C GLU A 358 29.39 16.42 7.83
N ARG A 359 29.61 16.14 6.54
CA ARG A 359 29.92 17.17 5.54
C ARG A 359 28.84 18.25 5.43
N SER A 360 27.59 17.89 5.72
CA SER A 360 26.43 18.79 5.63
C SER A 360 25.84 19.16 7.00
N ARG A 361 26.53 18.85 8.11
CA ARG A 361 26.06 19.04 9.49
C ARG A 361 25.59 20.47 9.76
N GLU A 362 26.33 21.47 9.26
CA GLU A 362 26.03 22.90 9.46
C GLU A 362 24.62 23.29 9.00
N LYS A 363 24.09 22.64 7.96
CA LYS A 363 22.73 22.89 7.46
C LYS A 363 21.72 21.85 7.94
N ILE A 364 22.15 20.63 8.21
CA ILE A 364 21.30 19.55 8.76
C ILE A 364 20.82 19.88 10.17
N ASP A 365 21.72 20.25 11.08
CA ASP A 365 21.36 20.40 12.50
C ASP A 365 20.32 21.52 12.75
N PRO A 366 20.45 22.73 12.16
CA PRO A 366 19.41 23.76 12.29
C PRO A 366 18.07 23.33 11.70
N TYR A 367 18.07 22.61 10.57
CA TYR A 367 16.85 22.09 9.96
C TYR A 367 16.18 21.04 10.86
N VAL A 368 16.93 20.08 11.38
CA VAL A 368 16.39 19.04 12.28
C VAL A 368 15.82 19.66 13.55
N ALA A 369 16.45 20.72 14.08
CA ALA A 369 15.95 21.42 15.26
C ALA A 369 14.58 22.07 15.01
N ILE A 370 14.38 22.78 13.90
CA ILE A 370 13.08 23.38 13.55
C ILE A 370 12.05 22.33 13.13
N LEU A 371 12.48 21.23 12.49
CA LEU A 371 11.61 20.11 12.14
C LEU A 371 11.02 19.44 13.38
N LYS A 372 11.82 19.21 14.43
CA LYS A 372 11.33 18.67 15.71
C LYS A 372 10.32 19.61 16.39
N GLN A 373 10.47 20.93 16.24
CA GLN A 373 9.47 21.89 16.72
C GLN A 373 8.16 21.77 15.93
N TRP A 374 8.25 21.66 14.61
CA TRP A 374 7.09 21.45 13.73
C TRP A 374 6.37 20.14 14.04
N GLU A 375 7.08 19.03 14.22
CA GLU A 375 6.48 17.73 14.55
C GLU A 375 5.73 17.77 15.89
N ARG A 376 6.22 18.56 16.86
CA ARG A 376 5.54 18.75 18.16
C ARG A 376 4.26 19.58 18.00
N ASP A 377 4.36 20.77 17.41
CA ASP A 377 3.23 21.68 17.21
C ASP A 377 3.13 22.22 15.76
N PRO A 378 2.54 21.45 14.84
CA PRO A 378 2.32 21.91 13.47
C PRO A 378 1.38 23.13 13.41
N ALA A 379 0.48 23.28 14.38
CA ALA A 379 -0.50 24.37 14.38
C ALA A 379 0.16 25.73 14.67
N ALA A 380 1.29 25.78 15.38
CA ALA A 380 2.10 26.99 15.49
C ALA A 380 2.64 27.45 14.14
N PHE A 381 3.11 26.51 13.31
CA PHE A 381 3.64 26.82 11.97
C PHE A 381 2.54 27.23 11.01
N SER A 382 1.38 26.53 11.01
CA SER A 382 0.24 26.90 10.17
C SER A 382 -0.29 28.31 10.45
N ARG A 383 -0.07 28.86 11.66
CA ARG A 383 -0.48 30.21 12.05
C ARG A 383 0.62 31.26 11.86
N SER A 384 1.85 30.86 11.58
CA SER A 384 3.00 31.76 11.45
C SER A 384 3.69 31.60 10.10
N GLN A 385 3.53 32.63 9.26
CA GLN A 385 4.20 32.68 7.96
C GLN A 385 5.73 32.70 8.11
N ASP A 386 6.27 33.38 9.14
CA ASP A 386 7.71 33.40 9.44
C ASP A 386 8.23 31.98 9.73
N LEU A 387 7.59 31.24 10.64
CA LEU A 387 8.02 29.87 10.97
C LEU A 387 7.94 28.95 9.75
N THR A 388 6.89 29.08 8.94
CA THR A 388 6.71 28.32 7.71
C THR A 388 7.80 28.64 6.68
N GLN A 389 8.15 29.92 6.51
CA GLN A 389 9.24 30.33 5.63
C GLN A 389 10.58 29.82 6.14
N ARG A 390 10.86 29.95 7.45
CA ARG A 390 12.12 29.49 8.07
C ARG A 390 12.34 27.99 7.90
N ILE A 391 11.34 27.16 8.16
CA ILE A 391 11.48 25.70 7.98
C ILE A 391 11.65 25.34 6.50
N SER A 392 10.95 26.03 5.60
CA SER A 392 11.04 25.79 4.15
C SER A 392 12.42 26.17 3.61
N MET A 393 12.98 27.31 4.04
CA MET A 393 14.33 27.75 3.68
C MET A 393 15.39 26.80 4.28
N ALA A 394 15.25 26.40 5.54
CA ALA A 394 16.19 25.47 6.17
C ALA A 394 16.18 24.09 5.48
N PHE A 395 15.01 23.57 5.12
CA PHE A 395 14.90 22.34 4.34
C PHE A 395 15.64 22.45 3.01
N LEU A 396 15.45 23.57 2.34
CA LEU A 396 16.09 23.82 1.07
C LEU A 396 17.62 23.90 1.19
N GLU A 397 18.12 24.76 2.09
CA GLU A 397 19.55 24.93 2.30
C GLU A 397 20.23 23.61 2.67
N MET A 398 19.55 22.77 3.45
CA MET A 398 20.01 21.43 3.80
C MET A 398 20.15 20.53 2.57
N VAL A 399 19.12 20.39 1.73
CA VAL A 399 19.21 19.55 0.52
C VAL A 399 20.30 20.07 -0.43
N GLN A 400 20.42 21.39 -0.57
CA GLN A 400 21.48 22.00 -1.38
C GLN A 400 22.86 21.71 -0.82
N ALA A 401 23.04 21.77 0.49
CA ALA A 401 24.32 21.44 1.13
C ALA A 401 24.70 19.99 0.87
N ILE A 402 23.76 19.04 1.06
CA ILE A 402 23.99 17.62 0.78
C ILE A 402 24.48 17.43 -0.66
N VAL A 403 23.74 17.95 -1.65
CA VAL A 403 24.13 17.82 -3.06
C VAL A 403 25.48 18.48 -3.35
N ARG A 404 25.69 19.74 -2.92
CA ARG A 404 26.91 20.50 -3.21
C ARG A 404 28.16 19.95 -2.53
N ASN A 405 28.00 19.32 -1.38
CA ASN A 405 29.10 18.74 -0.65
C ASN A 405 29.42 17.33 -1.17
N GLU A 406 28.41 16.50 -1.44
CA GLU A 406 28.65 15.15 -1.98
C GLU A 406 29.21 15.18 -3.41
N ILE A 407 28.74 16.09 -4.28
CA ILE A 407 29.22 16.19 -5.67
C ILE A 407 30.72 16.52 -5.79
N ARG A 408 31.34 17.03 -4.72
CA ARG A 408 32.79 17.29 -4.66
C ARG A 408 33.61 16.05 -4.35
N VAL A 409 32.96 15.02 -3.81
CA VAL A 409 33.59 13.77 -3.39
C VAL A 409 33.28 12.67 -4.39
N GLU A 410 32.00 12.49 -4.73
CA GLU A 410 31.51 11.44 -5.62
C GLU A 410 30.33 11.93 -6.49
N PRO A 411 30.02 11.25 -7.61
CA PRO A 411 28.89 11.63 -8.46
C PRO A 411 27.55 11.62 -7.72
N VAL A 412 26.70 12.60 -8.05
CA VAL A 412 25.35 12.74 -7.51
C VAL A 412 24.33 12.47 -8.60
N TYR A 413 23.35 11.66 -8.25
CA TYR A 413 22.30 11.18 -9.13
C TYR A 413 20.93 11.59 -8.60
N ILE A 414 19.99 11.80 -9.51
CA ILE A 414 18.57 11.97 -9.20
C ILE A 414 17.71 11.06 -10.05
N THR A 415 16.61 10.58 -9.50
CA THR A 415 15.56 9.95 -10.30
C THR A 415 14.67 11.01 -10.96
N ASN A 416 13.94 10.64 -12.01
CA ASN A 416 13.15 11.59 -12.79
C ASN A 416 12.05 12.30 -11.98
N ASP A 417 11.46 11.63 -11.00
CA ASP A 417 10.42 12.18 -10.11
C ASP A 417 10.86 13.44 -9.35
N VAL A 418 12.16 13.60 -9.06
CA VAL A 418 12.71 14.85 -8.47
C VAL A 418 12.49 16.06 -9.38
N LEU A 419 12.35 15.84 -10.70
CA LEU A 419 12.09 16.86 -11.71
C LEU A 419 10.59 17.05 -12.00
N ILE A 420 9.71 16.23 -11.41
CA ILE A 420 8.26 16.40 -11.57
C ILE A 420 7.80 17.29 -10.42
N GLY A 421 7.37 18.50 -10.76
CA GLY A 421 6.99 19.49 -9.76
C GLY A 421 5.67 19.14 -9.07
N ASP A 422 5.73 18.72 -7.81
CA ASP A 422 4.63 18.89 -6.86
C ASP A 422 4.72 20.25 -6.16
N SER A 423 3.60 20.72 -5.60
CA SER A 423 3.50 22.03 -4.93
C SER A 423 4.58 22.25 -3.85
N LEU A 424 5.10 21.16 -3.26
CA LEU A 424 6.07 21.16 -2.18
C LEU A 424 7.55 21.14 -2.62
N ASN A 425 7.85 20.78 -3.88
CA ASN A 425 9.23 20.60 -4.37
C ASN A 425 9.56 21.46 -5.61
N SER A 426 8.67 22.39 -5.99
CA SER A 426 8.85 23.31 -7.12
C SER A 426 10.17 24.09 -7.13
N TYR A 427 10.85 24.21 -5.99
CA TYR A 427 12.19 24.76 -5.94
C TYR A 427 13.24 23.81 -6.53
N LEU A 428 13.27 22.54 -6.11
CA LEU A 428 14.29 21.58 -6.56
C LEU A 428 14.22 21.38 -8.08
N THR A 429 12.99 21.30 -8.60
CA THR A 429 12.70 21.24 -10.04
C THR A 429 13.26 22.44 -10.81
N ARG A 430 13.41 23.61 -10.18
CA ARG A 430 13.99 24.81 -10.80
C ARG A 430 15.51 24.87 -10.60
N TRP A 431 15.97 24.65 -9.38
CA TRP A 431 17.37 24.83 -9.01
C TRP A 431 18.30 23.81 -9.66
N ILE A 432 17.93 22.53 -9.67
CA ILE A 432 18.80 21.47 -10.18
C ILE A 432 19.12 21.69 -11.66
N PRO A 433 18.14 21.81 -12.58
CA PRO A 433 18.44 21.99 -14.01
C PRO A 433 19.08 23.34 -14.35
N GLN A 434 18.95 24.35 -13.47
CA GLN A 434 19.63 25.64 -13.63
C GLN A 434 21.10 25.59 -13.19
N THR A 435 21.47 24.66 -12.32
CA THR A 435 22.81 24.57 -11.72
C THR A 435 23.65 23.48 -12.37
N TYR A 436 23.03 22.36 -12.75
CA TYR A 436 23.71 21.17 -13.24
C TYR A 436 23.16 20.75 -14.59
N GLN A 437 24.04 20.23 -15.45
CA GLN A 437 23.60 19.53 -16.65
C GLN A 437 23.10 18.15 -16.25
N LEU A 438 21.89 17.80 -16.69
CA LEU A 438 21.28 16.51 -16.43
C LEU A 438 21.74 15.50 -17.47
N VAL A 439 22.61 14.56 -17.08
CA VAL A 439 23.14 13.51 -17.96
C VAL A 439 22.37 12.22 -17.70
N PRO A 440 21.52 11.74 -18.64
CA PRO A 440 20.76 10.51 -18.45
C PRO A 440 21.69 9.29 -18.44
N GLN A 441 21.67 8.53 -17.35
CA GLN A 441 22.41 7.28 -17.19
C GLN A 441 21.44 6.22 -16.65
N GLY A 442 21.12 5.20 -17.47
CA GLY A 442 20.15 4.18 -17.08
C GLY A 442 18.81 4.78 -16.67
N LEU A 443 18.41 4.55 -15.42
CA LEU A 443 17.16 5.03 -14.83
C LEU A 443 17.30 6.29 -13.96
N VAL A 444 18.48 6.93 -13.98
CA VAL A 444 18.79 8.15 -13.22
C VAL A 444 19.40 9.23 -14.11
N PHE A 445 19.47 10.46 -13.59
CA PHE A 445 20.30 11.52 -14.14
C PHE A 445 21.51 11.73 -13.24
N ASN A 446 22.71 11.67 -13.81
CA ASN A 446 23.91 12.21 -13.16
C ASN A 446 23.87 13.75 -13.26
N LEU A 447 24.20 14.43 -12.16
CA LEU A 447 24.29 15.88 -12.07
C LEU A 447 25.71 16.32 -12.45
N ALA A 448 25.94 16.70 -13.70
CA ALA A 448 27.24 17.21 -14.15
C ALA A 448 27.40 18.70 -13.84
N THR A 449 28.59 19.10 -13.40
CA THR A 449 28.92 20.50 -13.03
C THR A 449 29.33 21.37 -14.20
N ASP A 450 29.55 20.78 -15.37
CA ASP A 450 29.86 21.47 -16.62
C ASP A 450 28.79 21.18 -17.68
N GLN A 451 28.94 21.80 -18.86
CA GLN A 451 28.01 21.66 -19.99
C GLN A 451 28.60 20.82 -21.13
N SER A 452 29.71 20.12 -20.89
CA SER A 452 30.37 19.30 -21.91
C SER A 452 29.54 18.06 -22.25
N PHE A 453 29.87 17.37 -23.34
CA PHE A 453 29.24 16.09 -23.63
C PHE A 453 29.81 15.03 -22.69
N HIS A 454 28.94 14.45 -21.88
CA HIS A 454 29.26 13.33 -21.01
C HIS A 454 28.78 12.05 -21.68
N ASP A 455 29.71 11.30 -22.27
CA ASP A 455 29.36 10.02 -22.86
C ASP A 455 29.02 9.02 -21.75
N SER A 456 27.85 8.39 -21.89
CA SER A 456 27.36 7.37 -20.98
C SER A 456 27.18 6.07 -21.76
N PRO A 457 27.65 4.92 -21.24
CA PRO A 457 27.44 3.62 -21.89
C PRO A 457 25.95 3.35 -22.08
N ASP A 458 25.62 2.51 -23.06
CA ASP A 458 24.24 2.11 -23.27
C ASP A 458 23.75 1.27 -22.08
N PRO A 459 22.54 1.55 -21.57
CA PRO A 459 22.05 0.91 -20.36
C PRO A 459 21.69 -0.56 -20.64
N HIS A 460 22.18 -1.47 -19.82
CA HIS A 460 21.79 -2.87 -19.84
C HIS A 460 20.59 -3.07 -18.90
N LEU A 461 19.38 -2.89 -19.44
CA LEU A 461 18.14 -2.93 -18.65
C LEU A 461 17.54 -4.34 -18.63
N HIS A 462 17.44 -4.93 -17.44
CA HIS A 462 16.71 -6.18 -17.21
C HIS A 462 15.24 -5.87 -16.89
N MET A 463 14.29 -6.51 -17.57
CA MET A 463 12.85 -6.17 -17.47
C MET A 463 11.97 -7.43 -17.45
N ARG A 464 12.41 -8.49 -16.75
CA ARG A 464 11.74 -9.79 -16.70
C ARG A 464 10.34 -9.62 -16.11
N GLY A 465 9.34 -10.13 -16.83
CA GLY A 465 7.93 -9.97 -16.45
C GLY A 465 7.32 -8.59 -16.71
N LEU A 466 8.11 -7.54 -16.94
CA LEU A 466 7.58 -6.18 -17.14
C LEU A 466 7.09 -5.97 -18.58
N ALA A 467 7.91 -6.32 -19.56
CA ALA A 467 7.66 -6.05 -20.99
C ALA A 467 7.70 -7.29 -21.89
N ASP A 468 8.05 -8.46 -21.35
CA ASP A 468 8.20 -9.72 -22.11
C ASP A 468 6.89 -10.52 -22.26
N GLY A 469 5.79 -10.05 -21.65
CA GLY A 469 4.48 -10.69 -21.68
C GLY A 469 4.33 -11.91 -20.77
N THR A 470 5.34 -12.24 -19.95
CA THR A 470 5.29 -13.40 -19.03
C THR A 470 4.43 -13.16 -17.78
N VAL A 471 4.23 -11.90 -17.39
CA VAL A 471 3.33 -11.48 -16.31
C VAL A 471 2.23 -10.57 -16.88
N ARG A 472 1.00 -10.73 -16.38
CA ARG A 472 -0.14 -9.92 -16.79
C ARG A 472 -0.52 -8.93 -15.70
N PHE A 473 -0.44 -7.65 -16.01
CA PHE A 473 -0.85 -6.57 -15.12
C PHE A 473 -2.29 -6.13 -15.36
N ALA A 474 -2.93 -5.64 -14.30
CA ALA A 474 -4.15 -4.86 -14.44
C ALA A 474 -3.82 -3.49 -15.08
N LYS A 475 -4.81 -2.83 -15.69
CA LYS A 475 -4.58 -1.47 -16.24
C LYS A 475 -4.20 -0.47 -15.15
N ASP A 476 -4.73 -0.67 -13.97
CA ASP A 476 -4.53 0.12 -12.76
C ASP A 476 -3.36 -0.38 -11.88
N ASP A 477 -2.54 -1.32 -12.39
CA ASP A 477 -1.40 -1.86 -11.65
C ASP A 477 -0.23 -0.86 -11.58
N VAL A 478 0.47 -0.81 -10.45
CA VAL A 478 1.64 0.06 -10.23
C VAL A 478 2.73 -0.16 -11.30
N ALA A 479 2.89 -1.40 -11.78
CA ALA A 479 3.84 -1.71 -12.85
C ALA A 479 3.53 -0.91 -14.13
N ASN A 480 2.26 -0.78 -14.50
CA ASN A 480 1.82 -0.02 -15.67
C ASN A 480 1.75 1.49 -15.42
N LEU A 481 1.37 1.89 -14.20
CA LEU A 481 1.13 3.29 -13.88
C LEU A 481 2.40 4.07 -13.52
N LYS A 482 3.40 3.40 -12.93
CA LYS A 482 4.61 4.04 -12.38
C LYS A 482 5.90 3.46 -12.95
N ILE A 483 6.06 2.14 -12.95
CA ILE A 483 7.34 1.50 -13.32
C ILE A 483 7.60 1.61 -14.82
N LEU A 484 6.73 1.08 -15.68
CA LEU A 484 6.90 1.13 -17.14
C LEU A 484 7.08 2.58 -17.67
N PRO A 485 6.30 3.58 -17.19
CA PRO A 485 6.54 4.98 -17.52
C PRO A 485 7.90 5.53 -17.09
N ALA A 486 8.51 5.04 -16.01
CA ALA A 486 9.85 5.46 -15.59
C ALA A 486 10.91 5.03 -16.62
N TYR A 487 10.85 3.78 -17.10
CA TYR A 487 11.73 3.26 -18.14
C TYR A 487 11.59 4.04 -19.45
N THR A 488 10.36 4.16 -19.96
CA THR A 488 10.10 4.83 -21.25
C THR A 488 10.52 6.30 -21.21
N ARG A 489 10.29 6.96 -20.07
CA ARG A 489 10.70 8.36 -19.87
C ARG A 489 12.21 8.52 -19.84
N MET A 490 12.93 7.66 -19.12
CA MET A 490 14.40 7.75 -19.06
C MET A 490 15.06 7.43 -20.40
N LEU A 491 14.57 6.44 -21.14
CA LEU A 491 15.01 6.17 -22.52
C LEU A 491 14.72 7.35 -23.45
N THR A 492 13.54 7.97 -23.33
CA THR A 492 13.20 9.18 -24.09
C THR A 492 14.11 10.35 -23.74
N ASN A 493 14.42 10.55 -22.46
CA ASN A 493 15.32 11.61 -21.99
C ASN A 493 16.75 11.38 -22.48
N ARG A 494 17.24 10.13 -22.49
CA ARG A 494 18.50 9.75 -23.12
C ARG A 494 18.53 10.11 -24.60
N GLY A 495 17.48 9.75 -25.35
CA GLY A 495 17.35 10.10 -26.76
C GLY A 495 17.41 11.61 -27.00
N LYS A 496 16.72 12.41 -26.18
CA LYS A 496 16.74 13.88 -26.25
C LYS A 496 18.12 14.46 -25.96
N TYR A 497 18.80 13.97 -24.92
CA TYR A 497 20.15 14.40 -24.56
C TYR A 497 21.13 14.14 -25.71
N LEU A 498 21.13 12.93 -26.26
CA LEU A 498 21.98 12.54 -27.39
C LEU A 498 21.68 13.39 -28.64
N ALA A 499 20.41 13.58 -28.98
CA ALA A 499 20.00 14.40 -30.12
C ALA A 499 20.44 15.87 -29.95
N SER A 500 20.37 16.43 -28.74
CA SER A 500 20.79 17.80 -28.45
C SER A 500 22.30 18.03 -28.65
N LEU A 501 23.09 16.95 -28.61
CA LEU A 501 24.54 16.96 -28.77
C LEU A 501 24.97 16.32 -30.10
N ASN A 502 24.06 16.31 -31.08
CA ASN A 502 24.24 15.79 -32.45
C ASN A 502 24.57 14.30 -32.57
N GLN A 503 24.34 13.50 -31.52
CA GLN A 503 24.51 12.05 -31.51
C GLN A 503 23.24 11.34 -32.03
N HIS A 504 22.81 11.68 -33.25
CA HIS A 504 21.50 11.28 -33.77
C HIS A 504 21.33 9.76 -33.97
N GLU A 505 22.38 9.02 -34.30
CA GLU A 505 22.29 7.55 -34.45
C GLU A 505 21.93 6.87 -33.13
N ARG A 506 22.62 7.24 -32.04
CA ARG A 506 22.35 6.72 -30.69
C ARG A 506 21.02 7.24 -30.14
N ALA A 507 20.66 8.48 -30.46
CA ALA A 507 19.35 9.04 -30.10
C ALA A 507 18.20 8.21 -30.69
N ILE A 508 18.32 7.83 -31.97
CA ILE A 508 17.34 6.97 -32.67
C ILE A 508 17.20 5.62 -31.96
N HIS A 509 18.30 5.01 -31.50
CA HIS A 509 18.25 3.76 -30.75
C HIS A 509 17.42 3.90 -29.47
N ALA A 510 17.75 4.89 -28.64
CA ALA A 510 17.05 5.14 -27.38
C ALA A 510 15.54 5.41 -27.58
N PHE A 511 15.16 6.18 -28.61
CA PHE A 511 13.75 6.41 -28.92
C PHE A 511 13.03 5.15 -29.40
N LYS A 512 13.70 4.29 -30.19
CA LYS A 512 13.13 3.00 -30.60
C LYS A 512 12.91 2.06 -29.42
N GLU A 513 13.84 2.01 -28.47
CA GLU A 513 13.68 1.22 -27.25
C GLU A 513 12.50 1.72 -26.41
N ALA A 514 12.36 3.03 -26.23
CA ALA A 514 11.20 3.61 -25.55
C ALA A 514 9.87 3.22 -26.22
N LEU A 515 9.81 3.27 -27.55
CA LEU A 515 8.61 2.92 -28.33
C LEU A 515 8.34 1.41 -28.40
N ALA A 516 9.37 0.58 -28.24
CA ALA A 516 9.21 -0.87 -28.12
C ALA A 516 8.53 -1.26 -26.80
N LEU A 517 8.81 -0.51 -25.72
CA LEU A 517 8.15 -0.68 -24.42
C LEU A 517 6.74 -0.08 -24.40
N ASP A 518 6.56 1.12 -24.95
CA ASP A 518 5.25 1.76 -25.09
C ASP A 518 5.16 2.55 -26.41
N PRO A 519 4.45 2.01 -27.41
CA PRO A 519 4.24 2.70 -28.69
C PRO A 519 3.49 4.04 -28.56
N GLY A 520 2.81 4.28 -27.44
CA GLY A 520 2.04 5.49 -27.15
C GLY A 520 2.87 6.73 -26.79
N VAL A 521 4.18 6.59 -26.57
CA VAL A 521 5.05 7.70 -26.13
C VAL A 521 5.30 8.68 -27.30
N THR A 522 4.47 9.72 -27.39
CA THR A 522 4.51 10.72 -28.48
C THR A 522 5.86 11.43 -28.58
N THR A 523 6.43 11.85 -27.45
CA THR A 523 7.71 12.57 -27.43
C THR A 523 8.89 11.72 -27.92
N ALA A 524 8.85 10.40 -27.77
CA ALA A 524 9.86 9.49 -28.33
C ALA A 524 9.69 9.37 -29.85
N ARG A 525 8.44 9.31 -30.35
CA ARG A 525 8.14 9.28 -31.78
C ARG A 525 8.59 10.55 -32.50
N GLU A 526 8.28 11.72 -31.93
CA GLU A 526 8.73 13.01 -32.46
C GLU A 526 10.26 13.12 -32.48
N GLY A 527 10.92 12.71 -31.38
CA GLY A 527 12.39 12.70 -31.30
C GLY A 527 13.06 11.77 -32.31
N LEU A 528 12.45 10.60 -32.55
CA LEU A 528 12.87 9.64 -33.57
C LEU A 528 12.78 10.23 -34.99
N GLU A 529 11.64 10.84 -35.33
CA GLU A 529 11.44 11.47 -36.64
C GLU A 529 12.42 12.62 -36.88
N GLN A 530 12.61 13.49 -35.89
CA GLN A 530 13.53 14.63 -35.97
C GLN A 530 14.98 14.17 -36.14
N SER A 531 15.43 13.19 -35.35
CA SER A 531 16.81 12.67 -35.44
C SER A 531 17.06 11.95 -36.76
N ALA A 532 16.07 11.18 -37.25
CA ALA A 532 16.15 10.53 -38.55
C ALA A 532 16.18 11.54 -39.71
N ALA A 533 15.43 12.63 -39.61
CA ALA A 533 15.45 13.70 -40.62
C ALA A 533 16.81 14.41 -40.68
N LYS A 534 17.47 14.61 -39.53
CA LYS A 534 18.81 15.20 -39.43
C LYS A 534 19.87 14.31 -40.08
N LEU A 535 19.86 12.99 -39.85
CA LEU A 535 20.80 12.07 -40.52
C LEU A 535 20.61 11.99 -42.04
N ARG A 536 19.40 12.24 -42.55
CA ARG A 536 19.12 12.26 -43.99
C ARG A 536 19.60 13.54 -44.69
N LYS A 537 19.94 14.59 -43.93
CA LYS A 537 20.45 15.88 -44.43
C LYS A 537 21.74 16.22 -43.65
N PRO A 538 22.85 15.49 -43.95
CA PRO A 538 24.09 15.56 -43.18
C PRO A 538 24.73 16.95 -43.17
#